data_AF-A0A831ZCP2-F1
#
_entry.id   AF-A0A831ZCP2-F1
#
_cell.length_a   1.000
_cell.length_b   1.000
_cell.length_c   1.000
_cell.angle_alpha   90.00
_cell.angle_beta   90.00
_cell.angle_gamma   90.00
#
_symmetry.space_group_name_H-M   'P 1'
#
loop_
_entity.id
_entity.type
_entity.pdbx_description
1 polymer ?
#
loop_
_entity_poly.entity_id
_entity_poly.type
_entity_poly.pdbx_seq_one_letter_code
_entity_poly.pdbx_strand_id
1 'polypeptide(L)'
;MVMRMVKKTATKSVAKHFNQFSNQSHRGFTLVEIMVSIVILGIGLLGLTGLQMSGLKNTQTATQSRLSTLLAYDMVERMQSNPHSVEEQSYHNVSGSSHTCTRSNPCSADQQAELDMYEWSAELADKLPLGVGVVCIDSTPTRDDTPSSPACDGTGDVYVLKVWWDRDGSGDISNDSSDADDERDFPLMISFQP
;
A
#
# COMPACT_ATOMS: atom_id res chain seq x y z
N MET A 1 -48.77 47.52 -29.08
CA MET A 1 -48.30 48.93 -29.04
C MET A 1 -49.44 49.81 -28.53
N VAL A 2 -49.54 50.02 -27.22
CA VAL A 2 -50.34 51.14 -26.66
C VAL A 2 -49.52 51.77 -25.54
N MET A 3 -48.94 52.91 -25.89
CA MET A 3 -48.18 53.80 -25.05
C MET A 3 -49.19 54.75 -24.37
N ARG A 4 -49.21 54.81 -23.05
CA ARG A 4 -49.87 55.91 -22.32
C ARG A 4 -48.83 56.68 -21.52
N MET A 5 -48.65 57.94 -21.92
CA MET A 5 -47.80 58.92 -21.28
C MET A 5 -48.46 59.51 -20.03
N VAL A 6 -47.71 59.45 -18.93
CA VAL A 6 -47.26 60.51 -18.01
C VAL A 6 -48.15 61.75 -17.76
N LYS A 7 -48.17 62.12 -16.45
CA LYS A 7 -48.11 63.46 -15.79
C LYS A 7 -49.32 63.66 -14.87
N LYS A 8 -49.24 64.12 -13.63
CA LYS A 8 -48.27 64.84 -12.75
C LYS A 8 -48.71 64.46 -11.30
N THR A 9 -48.02 64.75 -10.18
CA THR A 9 -47.80 66.08 -9.60
C THR A 9 -47.10 65.95 -8.23
N ALA A 10 -46.31 66.97 -7.91
CA ALA A 10 -46.03 67.53 -6.58
C ALA A 10 -45.24 66.69 -5.54
N THR A 11 -43.97 67.07 -5.45
CA THR A 11 -43.13 67.15 -4.25
C THR A 11 -43.91 67.41 -2.95
N LYS A 12 -43.73 66.54 -1.96
CA LYS A 12 -44.00 66.86 -0.56
C LYS A 12 -42.84 66.40 0.33
N SER A 13 -42.35 67.38 1.07
CA SER A 13 -41.84 67.28 2.44
C SER A 13 -40.52 66.55 2.67
N VAL A 14 -39.46 67.34 2.71
CA VAL A 14 -38.26 67.05 3.51
C VAL A 14 -38.71 66.86 4.97
N ALA A 15 -38.72 65.62 5.44
CA ALA A 15 -38.94 65.27 6.84
C ALA A 15 -37.81 64.35 7.32
N LYS A 16 -36.73 65.00 7.73
CA LYS A 16 -35.84 64.64 8.85
C LYS A 16 -36.11 63.25 9.43
N HIS A 17 -35.41 62.24 8.94
CA HIS A 17 -35.16 61.04 9.74
C HIS A 17 -33.68 61.02 10.05
N PHE A 18 -33.42 61.36 11.30
CA PHE A 18 -32.18 61.19 12.03
C PHE A 18 -31.43 59.97 11.53
N ASN A 19 -30.15 60.15 11.24
CA ASN A 19 -29.17 59.08 11.12
C ASN A 19 -29.39 58.09 12.27
N GLN A 20 -30.11 57.01 11.98
CA GLN A 20 -30.15 55.84 12.84
C GLN A 20 -28.83 55.14 12.57
N PHE A 21 -27.74 55.72 13.09
CA PHE A 21 -26.57 54.93 13.40
C PHE A 21 -27.09 53.85 14.31
N SER A 22 -27.33 52.67 13.73
CA SER A 22 -27.51 51.46 14.49
C SER A 22 -26.36 51.46 15.47
N ASN A 23 -26.66 51.71 16.75
CA ASN A 23 -25.71 51.54 17.83
C ASN A 23 -25.53 50.04 17.93
N GLN A 24 -24.77 49.50 16.97
CA GLN A 24 -24.24 48.15 16.96
C GLN A 24 -23.35 48.16 18.20
N SER A 25 -23.94 47.73 19.32
CA SER A 25 -23.19 47.46 20.53
C SER A 25 -22.10 46.49 20.11
N HIS A 26 -20.89 47.02 19.95
CA HIS A 26 -19.70 46.22 19.79
C HIS A 26 -19.53 45.49 21.12
N ARG A 27 -20.17 44.31 21.22
CA ARG A 27 -19.92 43.35 22.29
C ARG A 27 -18.49 42.87 22.03
N GLY A 28 -17.54 43.53 22.68
CA GLY A 28 -16.13 43.15 22.62
C GLY A 28 -15.99 41.69 23.03
N PHE A 29 -15.23 40.93 22.25
CA PHE A 29 -14.84 39.56 22.60
C PHE A 29 -14.26 39.56 24.01
N THR A 30 -14.78 38.69 24.88
CA THR A 30 -14.22 38.54 26.22
C THR A 30 -12.87 37.82 26.09
N LEU A 31 -11.87 38.17 26.91
CA LEU A 31 -10.55 37.50 26.91
C LEU A 31 -10.69 35.98 27.11
N VAL A 32 -11.68 35.58 27.90
CA VAL A 32 -12.02 34.17 28.17
C VAL A 32 -12.48 33.44 26.90
N GLU A 33 -13.22 34.10 26.00
CA GLU A 33 -13.72 33.51 24.76
C GLU A 33 -12.59 33.14 23.79
N ILE A 34 -11.55 33.98 23.72
CA ILE A 34 -10.36 33.72 22.90
C ILE A 34 -9.53 32.59 23.53
N MET A 35 -9.39 32.56 24.86
CA MET A 35 -8.68 31.47 25.54
C MET A 35 -9.37 30.12 25.31
N VAL A 36 -10.70 30.06 25.45
CA VAL A 36 -11.47 28.84 25.16
C VAL A 36 -11.35 28.45 23.69
N SER A 37 -11.39 29.41 22.77
CA SER A 37 -11.21 29.15 21.33
C SER A 37 -9.85 28.53 21.01
N ILE A 38 -8.77 29.06 21.61
CA ILE A 38 -7.41 28.51 21.42
C ILE A 38 -7.30 27.10 22.01
N VAL A 39 -7.92 26.83 23.16
CA VAL A 39 -7.93 25.48 23.77
C VAL A 39 -8.65 24.48 22.87
N ILE A 40 -9.84 24.83 22.38
CA ILE A 40 -10.62 23.96 21.48
C ILE A 40 -9.84 23.72 20.17
N LEU A 41 -9.25 24.77 19.60
CA LEU A 41 -8.42 24.68 18.40
C LEU A 41 -7.19 23.80 18.64
N GLY A 42 -6.53 23.93 19.79
CA GLY A 42 -5.40 23.09 20.18
C GLY A 42 -5.76 21.60 20.23
N ILE A 43 -6.88 21.26 20.86
CA ILE A 43 -7.39 19.87 20.90
C ILE A 43 -7.73 19.37 19.49
N GLY A 44 -8.37 20.22 18.67
CA GLY A 44 -8.71 19.89 17.28
C GLY A 44 -7.47 19.57 16.42
N LEU A 45 -6.39 20.35 16.56
CA LEU A 45 -5.13 20.13 15.83
C LEU A 45 -4.40 18.86 16.28
N LEU A 46 -4.43 18.54 17.58
CA LEU A 46 -3.88 17.28 18.09
C LEU A 46 -4.65 16.08 17.52
N GLY A 47 -5.98 16.17 17.45
CA GLY A 47 -6.82 15.15 16.81
C GLY A 47 -6.48 14.95 15.33
N LEU A 48 -6.34 16.03 14.57
CA LEU A 48 -5.95 15.98 13.16
C LEU A 48 -4.58 15.33 12.94
N THR A 49 -3.61 15.63 13.81
CA THR A 49 -2.27 15.04 13.73
C THR A 49 -2.30 13.52 13.90
N GLY A 50 -3.11 13.01 14.84
CA GLY A 50 -3.30 11.56 15.02
C GLY A 50 -3.85 10.88 13.76
N LEU A 51 -4.82 11.51 13.08
CA LEU A 51 -5.36 11.03 11.81
C LEU A 51 -4.31 11.02 10.69
N GLN A 52 -3.47 12.06 10.60
CA GLN A 52 -2.39 12.10 9.62
C GLN A 52 -1.38 10.96 9.82
N MET A 53 -0.99 10.68 11.07
CA MET A 53 -0.06 9.58 11.38
C MET A 53 -0.67 8.21 11.02
N SER A 54 -1.94 7.98 11.34
CA SER A 54 -2.63 6.74 10.96
C SER A 54 -2.71 6.58 9.43
N GLY A 55 -3.02 7.67 8.71
CA GLY A 55 -3.04 7.67 7.25
C GLY A 55 -1.67 7.34 6.63
N LEU A 56 -0.59 7.86 7.21
CA LEU A 56 0.78 7.55 6.76
C LEU A 56 1.12 6.07 6.96
N LYS A 57 0.80 5.50 8.13
CA LYS A 57 1.01 4.06 8.40
C LYS A 57 0.25 3.19 7.41
N ASN A 58 -1.03 3.48 7.17
CA ASN A 58 -1.84 2.72 6.22
C ASN A 58 -1.30 2.83 4.79
N THR A 59 -0.80 3.99 4.40
CA THR A 59 -0.18 4.20 3.09
C THR A 59 1.09 3.37 2.93
N GLN A 60 1.91 3.27 3.98
CA GLN A 60 3.12 2.45 3.99
C GLN A 60 2.79 0.97 3.80
N THR A 61 1.87 0.42 4.59
CA THR A 61 1.45 -0.99 4.48
C THR A 61 0.82 -1.31 3.12
N ALA A 62 0.01 -0.39 2.58
CA ALA A 62 -0.56 -0.55 1.24
C ALA A 62 0.52 -0.53 0.15
N THR A 63 1.59 0.26 0.33
CA THR A 63 2.72 0.32 -0.61
C THR A 63 3.52 -0.99 -0.59
N GLN A 64 3.85 -1.49 0.60
CA GLN A 64 4.53 -2.79 0.76
C GLN A 64 3.72 -3.93 0.12
N SER A 65 2.41 -3.96 0.35
CA SER A 65 1.54 -4.98 -0.25
C SER A 65 1.53 -4.89 -1.78
N ARG A 66 1.47 -3.69 -2.36
CA ARG A 66 1.58 -3.50 -3.81
C ARG A 66 2.93 -3.95 -4.36
N LEU A 67 4.02 -3.62 -3.68
CA LEU A 67 5.38 -4.03 -4.08
C LEU A 67 5.52 -5.55 -4.02
N SER A 68 5.01 -6.21 -2.98
CA SER A 68 5.06 -7.68 -2.87
C SER A 68 4.34 -8.36 -4.05
N THR A 69 3.16 -7.86 -4.43
CA THR A 69 2.40 -8.38 -5.58
C THR A 69 3.13 -8.12 -6.88
N LEU A 70 3.68 -6.92 -7.06
CA LEU A 70 4.46 -6.57 -8.26
C LEU A 70 5.69 -7.48 -8.41
N LEU A 71 6.46 -7.68 -7.34
CA LEU A 71 7.65 -8.54 -7.34
C LEU A 71 7.29 -10.02 -7.52
N ALA A 72 6.15 -10.46 -6.99
CA ALA A 72 5.68 -11.83 -7.22
C ALA A 72 5.33 -12.04 -8.71
N TYR A 73 4.65 -11.07 -9.34
CA TYR A 73 4.39 -11.13 -10.77
C TYR A 73 5.67 -11.03 -11.61
N ASP A 74 6.65 -10.23 -11.21
CA ASP A 74 7.96 -10.18 -11.87
C ASP A 74 8.61 -11.57 -11.94
N MET A 75 8.60 -12.32 -10.83
CA MET A 75 9.13 -13.69 -10.83
C MET A 75 8.33 -14.64 -11.73
N VAL A 76 7.01 -14.51 -11.73
CA VAL A 76 6.14 -15.29 -12.63
C VAL A 76 6.44 -14.97 -14.09
N GLU A 77 6.71 -13.71 -14.43
CA GLU A 77 7.10 -13.29 -15.79
C GLU A 77 8.48 -13.85 -16.17
N ARG A 78 9.45 -13.87 -15.25
CA ARG A 78 10.76 -14.52 -15.47
C ARG A 78 10.63 -16.01 -15.77
N MET A 79 9.81 -16.72 -15.00
CA MET A 79 9.53 -18.15 -15.22
C MET A 79 8.85 -18.38 -16.58
N GLN A 80 7.87 -17.54 -16.95
CA GLN A 80 7.21 -17.63 -18.26
C GLN A 80 8.16 -17.33 -19.43
N SER A 81 9.17 -16.47 -19.22
CA SER A 81 10.20 -16.20 -20.23
C SER A 81 11.19 -17.36 -20.40
N ASN A 82 11.29 -18.25 -19.41
CA ASN A 82 12.24 -19.37 -19.38
C ASN A 82 11.49 -20.72 -19.27
N PRO A 83 10.66 -21.09 -20.27
CA PRO A 83 9.84 -22.30 -20.22
C PRO A 83 10.67 -23.58 -20.05
N HIS A 84 11.91 -23.61 -20.56
CA HIS A 84 12.80 -24.75 -20.38
C HIS A 84 13.17 -25.01 -18.91
N SER A 85 13.45 -23.97 -18.13
CA SER A 85 13.72 -24.07 -16.68
C SER A 85 12.49 -24.49 -15.89
N VAL A 86 11.30 -24.18 -16.41
CA VAL A 86 10.03 -24.60 -15.83
C VAL A 86 9.75 -26.07 -16.14
N GLU A 87 9.96 -26.51 -17.37
CA GLU A 87 9.81 -27.92 -17.80
C GLU A 87 10.76 -28.85 -17.03
N GLU A 88 12.00 -28.42 -16.77
CA GLU A 88 12.99 -29.19 -15.98
C GLU A 88 12.80 -29.06 -14.46
N GLN A 89 11.76 -28.35 -14.02
CA GLN A 89 11.45 -28.09 -12.63
C GLN A 89 12.53 -27.34 -11.84
N SER A 90 13.47 -26.67 -12.52
CA SER A 90 14.64 -26.01 -11.94
C SER A 90 14.32 -24.89 -10.94
N TYR A 91 13.13 -24.31 -10.99
CA TYR A 91 12.69 -23.29 -10.01
C TYR A 91 12.18 -23.88 -8.69
N HIS A 92 12.01 -25.20 -8.58
CA HIS A 92 11.48 -25.82 -7.36
C HIS A 92 12.50 -25.72 -6.20
N ASN A 93 12.20 -24.86 -5.22
CA ASN A 93 12.96 -24.69 -3.98
C ASN A 93 14.46 -24.43 -4.21
N VAL A 94 14.78 -23.66 -5.26
CA VAL A 94 16.17 -23.36 -5.64
C VAL A 94 16.70 -22.14 -4.88
N SER A 95 17.97 -22.21 -4.46
CA SER A 95 18.67 -21.08 -3.87
C SER A 95 19.32 -20.23 -4.95
N GLY A 96 19.16 -18.91 -4.86
CA GLY A 96 19.74 -17.99 -5.83
C GLY A 96 21.27 -18.03 -5.85
N SER A 97 21.86 -18.13 -7.04
CA SER A 97 23.31 -17.99 -7.27
C SER A 97 23.57 -17.08 -8.46
N SER A 98 24.63 -16.27 -8.38
CA SER A 98 25.01 -15.38 -9.48
C SER A 98 25.66 -16.17 -10.61
N HIS A 99 25.12 -16.06 -11.81
CA HIS A 99 25.66 -16.62 -13.05
C HIS A 99 25.90 -15.53 -14.10
N THR A 100 26.83 -15.78 -15.02
CA THR A 100 27.08 -14.89 -16.17
C THR A 100 26.73 -15.60 -17.47
N CYS A 101 25.46 -15.51 -17.85
CA CYS A 101 24.94 -16.08 -19.07
C CYS A 101 25.24 -15.14 -20.25
N THR A 102 25.83 -15.66 -21.33
CA THR A 102 26.06 -14.88 -22.56
C THR A 102 25.68 -15.68 -23.79
N ARG A 103 25.57 -15.03 -24.95
CA ARG A 103 25.29 -15.75 -26.21
C ARG A 103 26.33 -16.82 -26.54
N SER A 104 27.59 -16.63 -26.14
CA SER A 104 28.69 -17.58 -26.33
C SER A 104 28.80 -18.63 -25.23
N ASN A 105 28.14 -18.41 -24.09
CA ASN A 105 28.10 -19.33 -22.94
C ASN A 105 26.68 -19.27 -22.34
N PRO A 106 25.69 -19.92 -22.98
CA PRO A 106 24.31 -19.90 -22.51
C PRO A 106 24.21 -20.68 -21.18
N CYS A 107 23.33 -20.22 -20.29
CA CYS A 107 23.06 -20.93 -19.05
C CYS A 107 22.23 -22.19 -19.28
N SER A 108 22.47 -23.22 -18.46
CA SER A 108 21.54 -24.35 -18.34
C SER A 108 20.23 -23.90 -17.69
N ALA A 109 19.21 -24.76 -17.73
CA ALA A 109 17.94 -24.55 -17.05
C ALA A 109 18.12 -24.19 -15.56
N ASP A 110 18.95 -24.96 -14.85
CA ASP A 110 19.28 -24.74 -13.44
C ASP A 110 20.00 -23.40 -13.21
N GLN A 111 21.03 -23.09 -14.01
CA GLN A 111 21.78 -21.84 -13.89
C GLN A 111 20.90 -20.62 -14.14
N GLN A 112 19.96 -20.73 -15.08
CA GLN A 112 19.00 -19.66 -15.34
C GLN A 112 18.04 -19.46 -14.16
N ALA A 113 17.51 -20.54 -13.59
CA ALA A 113 16.64 -20.47 -12.42
C ALA A 113 17.37 -19.92 -11.18
N GLU A 114 18.61 -20.35 -10.95
CA GLU A 114 19.47 -19.83 -9.88
C GLU A 114 19.77 -18.34 -10.04
N LEU A 115 20.01 -17.86 -11.28
CA LEU A 115 20.25 -16.45 -11.56
C LEU A 115 18.98 -15.62 -11.32
N ASP A 116 17.84 -16.07 -11.84
CA ASP A 116 16.56 -15.39 -11.66
C ASP A 116 16.21 -15.28 -10.17
N MET A 117 16.39 -16.36 -9.40
CA MET A 117 16.18 -16.36 -7.95
C MET A 117 17.18 -15.48 -7.19
N TYR A 118 18.43 -15.38 -7.67
CA TYR A 118 19.42 -14.47 -7.08
C TYR A 118 19.03 -13.00 -7.25
N GLU A 119 18.63 -12.61 -8.47
CA GLU A 119 18.20 -11.25 -8.76
C GLU A 119 16.90 -10.92 -8.01
N TRP A 120 15.91 -11.81 -8.06
CA TRP A 120 14.62 -11.59 -7.42
C TRP A 120 14.73 -11.53 -5.89
N SER A 121 15.52 -12.40 -5.26
CA SER A 121 15.72 -12.35 -3.81
C SER A 121 16.46 -11.08 -3.36
N ALA A 122 17.37 -10.55 -4.18
CA ALA A 122 18.01 -9.26 -3.92
C ALA A 122 17.00 -8.10 -4.02
N GLU A 123 16.10 -8.13 -5.01
CA GLU A 123 15.04 -7.12 -5.15
C GLU A 123 14.04 -7.17 -3.99
N LEU A 124 13.63 -8.35 -3.56
CA LEU A 124 12.78 -8.53 -2.38
C LEU A 124 13.42 -7.93 -1.13
N ALA A 125 14.70 -8.23 -0.89
CA ALA A 125 15.44 -7.72 0.27
C ALA A 125 15.63 -6.19 0.22
N ASP A 126 15.71 -5.58 -0.96
CA ASP A 126 15.84 -4.12 -1.13
C ASP A 126 14.49 -3.39 -0.98
N LYS A 127 13.39 -3.97 -1.49
CA LYS A 127 12.09 -3.30 -1.58
C LYS A 127 11.16 -3.59 -0.40
N LEU A 128 11.32 -4.73 0.26
CA LEU A 128 10.47 -5.16 1.36
C LEU A 128 11.30 -5.31 2.64
N PRO A 129 10.80 -4.84 3.80
CA PRO A 129 11.46 -5.08 5.08
C PRO A 129 11.55 -6.58 5.35
N LEU A 130 12.78 -7.11 5.49
CA LEU A 130 13.02 -8.55 5.67
C LEU A 130 12.37 -9.41 4.56
N GLY A 131 12.30 -8.91 3.33
CA GLY A 131 11.67 -9.60 2.21
C GLY A 131 12.36 -10.93 1.88
N VAL A 132 11.60 -12.02 1.91
CA VAL A 132 12.03 -13.36 1.51
C VAL A 132 11.01 -13.97 0.58
N GLY A 133 11.48 -14.66 -0.45
CA GLY A 133 10.65 -15.30 -1.45
C GLY A 133 11.11 -16.72 -1.74
N VAL A 134 10.15 -17.63 -1.87
CA VAL A 134 10.38 -19.03 -2.27
C VAL A 134 9.46 -19.35 -3.42
N VAL A 135 10.00 -20.05 -4.41
CA VAL A 135 9.23 -20.66 -5.50
C VAL A 135 9.28 -22.16 -5.30
N CYS A 136 8.12 -22.81 -5.27
CA CYS A 136 8.11 -24.26 -5.29
C CYS A 136 6.84 -24.88 -5.83
N ILE A 137 7.02 -26.08 -6.36
CA ILE A 137 5.93 -27.01 -6.65
C ILE A 137 5.31 -27.48 -5.33
N ASP A 138 4.01 -27.21 -5.19
CA ASP A 138 3.23 -27.48 -3.98
C ASP A 138 1.77 -27.76 -4.35
N SER A 139 1.31 -29.00 -4.14
CA SER A 139 -0.08 -29.41 -4.38
C SER A 139 -1.01 -29.14 -3.19
N THR A 140 -0.44 -28.88 -2.01
CA THR A 140 -1.16 -28.63 -0.77
C THR A 140 -0.66 -27.37 -0.05
N PRO A 141 -0.67 -26.19 -0.71
CA PRO A 141 -0.12 -24.98 -0.11
C PRO A 141 -0.85 -24.62 1.16
N THR A 142 -0.10 -24.52 2.26
CA THR A 142 -0.64 -24.12 3.55
C THR A 142 -0.28 -22.66 3.85
N ARG A 143 -1.05 -22.03 4.75
CA ARG A 143 -0.78 -20.67 5.19
C ARG A 143 0.19 -20.62 6.38
N ASP A 144 0.55 -21.76 6.97
CA ASP A 144 1.36 -21.82 8.21
C ASP A 144 2.86 -22.01 7.92
N ASP A 145 3.26 -21.94 6.65
CA ASP A 145 4.62 -22.17 6.21
C ASP A 145 5.55 -21.00 6.54
N THR A 146 6.77 -21.30 6.96
CA THR A 146 7.76 -20.29 7.33
C THR A 146 8.80 -20.10 6.22
N PRO A 147 9.51 -18.95 6.18
CA PRO A 147 10.59 -18.75 5.20
C PRO A 147 11.68 -19.83 5.24
N SER A 148 11.91 -20.45 6.40
CA SER A 148 12.91 -21.50 6.60
C SER A 148 12.35 -22.92 6.42
N SER A 149 11.02 -23.07 6.39
CA SER A 149 10.33 -24.33 6.11
C SER A 149 9.09 -24.04 5.25
N PRO A 150 9.28 -23.87 3.93
CA PRO A 150 8.23 -23.46 3.00
C PRO A 150 7.27 -24.61 2.61
N ALA A 151 7.39 -25.78 3.24
CA ALA A 151 6.57 -26.99 3.02
C ALA A 151 6.36 -27.41 1.55
N CYS A 152 7.36 -27.21 0.70
CA CYS A 152 7.30 -27.60 -0.70
C CYS A 152 7.21 -29.13 -0.84
N ASP A 153 6.06 -29.64 -1.31
CA ASP A 153 5.79 -31.09 -1.41
C ASP A 153 6.39 -31.74 -2.67
N GLY A 154 6.81 -30.93 -3.65
CA GLY A 154 7.40 -31.39 -4.92
C GLY A 154 6.46 -32.25 -5.76
N THR A 155 5.16 -32.18 -5.51
CA THR A 155 4.15 -33.05 -6.11
C THR A 155 3.24 -32.25 -7.05
N GLY A 156 3.01 -32.78 -8.25
CA GLY A 156 2.19 -32.13 -9.27
C GLY A 156 2.97 -31.14 -10.13
N ASP A 157 2.23 -30.28 -10.84
CA ASP A 157 2.78 -29.35 -11.85
C ASP A 157 2.42 -27.89 -11.55
N VAL A 158 1.90 -27.61 -10.34
CA VAL A 158 1.49 -26.27 -9.92
C VAL A 158 2.63 -25.63 -9.16
N TYR A 159 3.11 -24.50 -9.65
CA TYR A 159 4.06 -23.66 -8.93
C TYR A 159 3.31 -22.73 -7.97
N VAL A 160 3.83 -22.63 -6.76
CA VAL A 160 3.40 -21.70 -5.73
C VAL A 160 4.57 -20.79 -5.40
N LEU A 161 4.35 -19.50 -5.62
CA LEU A 161 5.21 -18.43 -5.17
C LEU A 161 4.76 -18.01 -3.76
N LYS A 162 5.67 -18.04 -2.80
CA LYS A 162 5.43 -17.62 -1.42
C LYS A 162 6.35 -16.46 -1.09
N VAL A 163 5.80 -15.34 -0.62
CA VAL A 163 6.55 -14.13 -0.27
C VAL A 163 6.22 -13.70 1.15
N TRP A 164 7.24 -13.53 1.97
CA TRP A 164 7.18 -13.05 3.35
C TRP A 164 7.90 -11.71 3.48
N TRP A 165 7.38 -10.83 4.34
CA TRP A 165 8.03 -9.57 4.70
C TRP A 165 7.43 -9.03 5.99
N ASP A 166 8.20 -8.19 6.69
CA ASP A 166 7.79 -7.55 7.94
C ASP A 166 6.83 -6.38 7.63
N ARG A 167 5.55 -6.58 7.97
CA ARG A 167 4.45 -5.63 7.72
C ARG A 167 4.24 -4.65 8.87
N ASP A 168 4.55 -5.05 10.09
CA ASP A 168 4.20 -4.34 11.32
C ASP A 168 5.43 -3.68 11.99
N GLY A 169 6.63 -3.98 11.51
CA GLY A 169 7.89 -3.50 12.03
C GLY A 169 8.38 -4.28 13.26
N SER A 170 7.88 -5.50 13.46
CA SER A 170 8.26 -6.37 14.59
C SER A 170 9.69 -6.90 14.48
N GLY A 171 10.24 -6.93 13.26
CA GLY A 171 11.51 -7.59 12.97
C GLY A 171 11.39 -9.12 12.86
N ASP A 172 10.17 -9.65 12.80
CA ASP A 172 9.89 -11.05 12.52
C ASP A 172 9.06 -11.17 11.21
N ILE A 173 9.28 -12.28 10.51
CA ILE A 173 8.56 -12.66 9.28
C ILE A 173 8.05 -14.10 9.35
N SER A 174 8.14 -14.72 10.53
CA SER A 174 7.53 -16.02 10.80
C SER A 174 6.01 -15.84 10.96
N ASN A 175 5.25 -16.83 10.52
CA ASN A 175 3.80 -16.79 10.66
C ASN A 175 3.47 -17.13 12.12
N ASP A 176 3.02 -16.15 12.91
CA ASP A 176 2.56 -16.42 14.26
C ASP A 176 1.10 -16.89 14.21
N SER A 177 0.92 -18.22 14.08
CA SER A 177 -0.40 -18.86 14.11
C SER A 177 -1.20 -18.62 15.40
N SER A 178 -0.62 -17.96 16.43
CA SER A 178 -1.34 -17.65 17.68
C SER A 178 -2.49 -16.65 17.48
N ASP A 179 -2.43 -15.83 16.42
CA ASP A 179 -3.50 -14.92 15.99
C ASP A 179 -3.97 -15.26 14.56
N ALA A 180 -4.49 -16.48 14.36
CA ALA A 180 -4.98 -16.98 13.06
C ALA A 180 -6.07 -16.14 12.37
N ASP A 181 -6.66 -15.15 13.06
CA ASP A 181 -7.63 -14.19 12.50
C ASP A 181 -6.96 -12.99 11.81
N ASP A 182 -5.65 -12.75 12.01
CA ASP A 182 -4.93 -11.66 11.34
C ASP A 182 -4.35 -12.12 10.00
N GLU A 183 -5.11 -11.90 8.93
CA GLU A 183 -4.70 -12.27 7.57
C GLU A 183 -3.39 -11.58 7.10
N ARG A 184 -2.88 -10.61 7.86
CA ARG A 184 -1.61 -9.93 7.59
C ARG A 184 -0.38 -10.79 7.94
N ASP A 185 -0.53 -11.80 8.77
CA ASP A 185 0.58 -12.65 9.22
C ASP A 185 0.92 -13.80 8.26
N PHE A 186 0.10 -13.98 7.24
CA PHE A 186 0.33 -15.00 6.22
C PHE A 186 1.15 -14.46 5.03
N PRO A 187 1.94 -15.32 4.38
CA PRO A 187 2.65 -14.97 3.17
C PRO A 187 1.69 -14.61 2.05
N LEU A 188 2.15 -13.73 1.15
CA LEU A 188 1.51 -13.61 -0.15
C LEU A 188 1.76 -14.91 -0.92
N MET A 189 0.69 -15.56 -1.36
CA MET A 189 0.76 -16.76 -2.18
C MET A 189 0.17 -16.51 -3.56
N ILE A 190 0.93 -16.85 -4.59
CA ILE A 190 0.48 -16.87 -5.98
C ILE A 190 0.72 -18.27 -6.54
N SER A 191 -0.36 -18.98 -6.84
CA SER A 191 -0.28 -20.25 -7.57
C SER A 191 -0.40 -19.99 -9.07
N PHE A 192 0.45 -20.62 -9.86
CA PHE A 192 0.30 -20.62 -11.32
C PHE A 192 0.70 -21.97 -11.89
N GLN A 193 0.12 -22.28 -13.05
CA GLN A 193 0.48 -23.45 -13.84
C GLN A 193 0.99 -22.95 -15.20
N PRO A 194 2.21 -23.34 -15.62
CA PRO A 194 2.78 -22.94 -16.90
C PRO A 194 1.99 -23.45 -18.12
#